data_AF-A0A950AXI0-F1
#
_entry.id   AF-A0A950AXI0-F1
#
_cell.length_a   1.000
_cell.length_b   1.000
_cell.length_c   1.000
_cell.angle_alpha   90.00
_cell.angle_beta   90.00
_cell.angle_gamma   90.00
#
_symmetry.space_group_name_H-M   'P 1'
#
loop_
_entity.id
_entity.type
_entity.pdbx_description
1 polymer ?
#
loop_
_entity_poly.entity_id
_entity_poly.type
_entity_poly.pdbx_seq_one_letter_code
_entity_poly.pdbx_strand_id
1 'polypeptide(L)'
;MVEEFATNFRHNLFKPLLLFFFLGFLVPIFRVKFEFPYVIYQGLTIFLLIAIGWHGGEELALLKPQELAGAGGFMVVGFLLNFCIGILAYLGLSVLTTMRRIDKATVAGYYGSDSAGTFVTCLGVLATARITYAAYMPVM
;
A
#
# COMPACT_ATOMS: atom_id res chain seq x y z
N MET A 1 4.40 -19.49 -23.11
CA MET A 1 3.68 -19.30 -21.83
C MET A 1 4.58 -19.43 -20.60
N VAL A 2 5.20 -20.58 -20.30
CA VAL A 2 6.05 -20.73 -19.08
C VAL A 2 7.35 -19.92 -19.15
N GLU A 3 8.04 -19.90 -20.30
CA GLU A 3 9.28 -19.11 -20.46
C GLU A 3 9.03 -17.61 -20.39
N GLU A 4 7.91 -17.16 -20.97
CA GLU A 4 7.46 -15.78 -20.94
C GLU A 4 7.10 -15.35 -19.51
N PHE A 5 6.40 -16.22 -18.77
CA PHE A 5 6.15 -16.03 -17.35
C PHE A 5 7.45 -15.92 -16.55
N ALA A 6 8.39 -16.85 -16.76
CA ALA A 6 9.68 -16.84 -16.05
C ALA A 6 10.50 -15.57 -16.34
N THR A 7 10.46 -15.09 -17.59
CA THR A 7 11.13 -13.86 -18.02
C THR A 7 10.50 -12.64 -17.35
N ASN A 8 9.17 -12.54 -17.38
CA ASN A 8 8.43 -11.45 -16.73
C ASN A 8 8.61 -11.45 -15.21
N PHE A 9 8.59 -12.62 -14.58
CA PHE A 9 8.81 -12.77 -13.15
C PHE A 9 10.19 -12.26 -12.75
N ARG A 10 11.25 -12.74 -13.41
CA ARG A 10 12.62 -12.29 -13.17
C ARG A 10 12.77 -10.79 -13.40
N HIS A 11 12.20 -10.27 -14.48
CA HIS A 11 12.28 -8.84 -14.80
C HIS A 11 11.64 -7.96 -13.71
N ASN A 12 10.50 -8.37 -13.14
CA ASN A 12 9.85 -7.62 -12.06
C ASN A 12 10.56 -7.80 -10.71
N LEU A 13 11.23 -8.93 -10.47
CA LEU A 13 11.92 -9.22 -9.21
C LEU A 13 13.07 -8.24 -8.92
N PHE A 14 13.72 -7.74 -9.97
CA PHE A 14 14.85 -6.82 -9.88
C PHE A 14 14.46 -5.35 -10.10
N LYS A 15 13.17 -5.00 -10.04
CA LYS A 15 12.76 -3.59 -10.04
C LYS A 15 13.19 -2.90 -8.75
N PRO A 16 13.63 -1.62 -8.80
CA PRO A 16 14.15 -0.90 -7.64
C PRO A 16 13.24 -0.95 -6.41
N LEU A 17 11.91 -0.82 -6.60
CA LEU A 17 10.92 -0.90 -5.54
C LEU A 17 11.03 -2.20 -4.73
N LEU A 18 11.10 -3.34 -5.42
CA LEU A 18 11.17 -4.64 -4.76
C LEU A 18 12.55 -4.89 -4.14
N LEU A 19 13.62 -4.37 -4.75
CA LEU A 19 14.96 -4.42 -4.17
C LEU A 19 15.04 -3.64 -2.85
N PHE A 20 14.43 -2.46 -2.76
CA PHE A 20 14.33 -1.71 -1.49
C PHE A 20 13.46 -2.44 -0.46
N PHE A 21 12.39 -3.11 -0.89
CA PHE A 21 11.61 -3.97 -0.01
C PHE A 21 12.47 -5.11 0.56
N PHE A 22 13.23 -5.82 -0.27
CA PHE A 22 14.17 -6.87 0.19
C PHE A 22 15.25 -6.31 1.11
N LEU A 23 15.80 -5.13 0.81
CA LEU A 23 16.76 -4.45 1.68
C LEU A 23 16.20 -4.26 3.09
N GLY A 24 14.91 -3.91 3.22
CA GLY A 24 14.22 -3.80 4.50
C GLY A 24 14.26 -5.07 5.35
N PHE A 25 14.23 -6.27 4.74
CA PHE A 25 14.42 -7.54 5.46
C PHE A 25 15.89 -7.87 5.70
N LEU A 26 16.76 -7.57 4.72
CA LEU A 26 18.18 -7.92 4.81
C LEU A 26 18.92 -7.11 5.88
N VAL A 27 18.56 -5.83 6.08
CA VAL A 27 19.17 -4.95 7.10
C VAL A 27 19.11 -5.58 8.51
N PRO A 28 17.94 -5.96 9.06
CA PRO A 28 17.87 -6.60 10.37
C PRO A 28 18.46 -8.03 10.36
N ILE A 29 18.31 -8.80 9.28
CA ILE A 29 18.89 -10.16 9.17
C ILE A 29 20.42 -10.12 9.30
N PHE A 30 21.08 -9.20 8.59
CA PHE A 30 22.53 -9.02 8.65
C PHE A 30 22.98 -8.15 9.82
N ARG A 31 22.06 -7.69 10.68
CA ARG A 31 22.33 -6.81 11.82
C ARG A 31 23.11 -5.55 11.43
N VAL A 32 22.82 -5.01 10.25
CA VAL A 32 23.43 -3.76 9.80
C VAL A 32 22.94 -2.64 10.73
N LYS A 33 23.87 -1.88 11.31
CA LYS A 33 23.55 -0.68 12.09
C LYS A 33 23.11 0.44 11.14
N PHE A 34 21.88 0.33 10.66
CA PHE A 34 21.26 1.30 9.78
C PHE A 34 20.06 1.90 10.52
N GLU A 35 20.19 3.17 10.90
CA GLU A 35 19.13 3.94 11.53
C GLU A 35 18.81 5.14 10.63
N PHE A 36 17.54 5.30 10.28
CA PHE A 36 17.10 6.50 9.59
C PHE A 36 17.10 7.67 10.58
N PRO A 37 17.68 8.84 10.21
CA PRO A 37 17.59 10.01 11.05
C PRO A 37 16.12 10.38 11.30
N TYR A 38 15.74 10.51 12.57
CA TYR A 38 14.35 10.73 12.98
C TYR A 38 13.69 11.92 12.26
N VAL A 39 14.44 13.01 12.07
CA VAL A 39 13.98 14.21 11.36
C VAL A 39 13.64 13.92 9.90
N ILE A 40 14.42 13.08 9.23
CA ILE A 40 14.16 12.68 7.84
C ILE A 40 12.92 11.79 7.79
N TYR A 41 12.78 10.83 8.69
CA TYR A 41 11.60 9.97 8.76
C TYR A 41 10.32 10.79 8.95
N GLN A 42 10.33 11.73 9.89
CA GLN A 42 9.19 12.60 10.15
C GLN A 42 8.89 13.53 8.97
N GLY A 43 9.93 14.13 8.36
CA GLY A 43 9.78 14.97 7.18
C GLY A 43 9.18 14.21 5.99
N LEU A 44 9.68 13.01 5.70
CA LEU A 44 9.13 12.14 4.65
C LEU A 44 7.69 11.73 4.94
N THR A 45 7.37 11.39 6.18
CA THR A 45 6.00 11.00 6.56
C THR A 45 5.02 12.15 6.31
N ILE A 46 5.35 13.35 6.78
CA ILE A 46 4.52 14.55 6.58
C ILE A 46 4.40 14.87 5.10
N PHE A 47 5.52 14.87 4.36
CA PHE A 47 5.53 15.10 2.93
C PHE A 47 4.62 14.12 2.18
N LEU A 48 4.72 12.82 2.47
CA LEU A 48 3.91 11.80 1.82
C LEU A 48 2.42 11.96 2.14
N LEU A 49 2.05 12.23 3.40
CA LEU A 49 0.66 12.47 3.79
C LEU A 49 0.07 13.67 3.05
N ILE A 50 0.83 14.78 2.95
CA ILE A 50 0.40 15.97 2.22
C ILE A 50 0.31 15.69 0.72
N ALA A 51 1.33 15.07 0.13
CA ALA A 51 1.39 14.81 -1.31
C ALA A 51 0.26 13.88 -1.76
N ILE A 52 0.02 12.78 -1.03
CA ILE A 52 -1.07 11.84 -1.32
C ILE A 52 -2.42 12.56 -1.20
N GLY A 53 -2.66 13.27 -0.08
CA GLY A 53 -3.91 13.98 0.14
C GLY A 53 -4.16 15.09 -0.90
N TRP A 54 -3.12 15.83 -1.28
CA TRP A 54 -3.21 16.90 -2.29
C TRP A 54 -3.53 16.34 -3.68
N HIS A 55 -2.74 15.37 -4.14
CA HIS A 55 -2.90 14.81 -5.49
C HIS A 55 -4.26 14.13 -5.65
N GLY A 56 -4.73 13.44 -4.62
CA GLY A 56 -6.09 12.90 -4.64
C GLY A 56 -7.20 13.92 -4.62
N GLY A 57 -7.03 14.98 -3.83
CA GLY A 57 -7.98 16.08 -3.79
C GLY A 57 -8.13 16.75 -5.15
N GLU A 58 -7.01 16.93 -5.87
CA GLU A 58 -6.99 17.44 -7.24
C GLU A 58 -7.75 16.52 -8.21
N GLU A 59 -7.47 15.21 -8.20
CA GLU A 59 -8.16 14.24 -9.05
C GLU A 59 -9.67 14.16 -8.74
N LEU A 60 -10.06 14.22 -7.46
CA LEU A 60 -11.46 14.27 -7.05
C LEU A 60 -12.16 15.56 -7.49
N ALA A 61 -11.46 16.69 -7.49
CA ALA A 61 -12.01 17.99 -7.90
C ALA A 61 -12.32 18.06 -9.42
N LEU A 62 -11.67 17.23 -10.22
CA LEU A 62 -11.89 17.13 -11.67
C LEU A 62 -13.08 16.21 -12.04
N LEU A 63 -13.60 15.43 -11.09
CA LEU A 63 -14.71 14.51 -11.35
C LEU A 63 -16.01 15.23 -11.66
N LYS A 64 -16.77 14.66 -12.59
CA LYS A 64 -18.15 15.13 -12.83
C LYS A 64 -19.05 14.72 -11.66
N PRO A 65 -20.13 15.47 -11.38
CA PRO A 65 -21.04 15.15 -10.28
C PRO A 65 -21.59 13.72 -10.32
N GLN A 66 -21.77 13.15 -11.52
CA GLN A 66 -22.26 11.78 -11.71
C GLN A 66 -21.24 10.71 -11.29
N GLU A 67 -19.95 11.01 -11.35
CA GLU A 67 -18.85 10.09 -11.00
C GLU A 67 -18.53 10.14 -9.51
N LEU A 68 -18.82 11.27 -8.85
CA LEU A 68 -18.56 11.49 -7.43
C LEU A 68 -19.28 10.47 -6.52
N ALA A 69 -20.51 10.11 -6.87
CA ALA A 69 -21.27 9.09 -6.13
C ALA A 69 -20.64 7.70 -6.23
N GLY A 70 -20.11 7.35 -7.41
CA GLY A 70 -19.37 6.11 -7.63
C GLY A 70 -18.08 6.06 -6.83
N ALA A 71 -17.31 7.15 -6.86
CA ALA A 71 -16.08 7.31 -6.07
C ALA A 71 -16.35 7.13 -4.57
N GLY A 72 -17.34 7.86 -4.03
CA GLY A 72 -17.72 7.73 -2.62
C GLY A 72 -18.16 6.31 -2.25
N GLY A 73 -18.87 5.61 -3.14
CA GLY A 73 -19.24 4.21 -2.96
C GLY A 73 -18.02 3.30 -2.80
N PHE A 74 -17.03 3.42 -3.68
CA PHE A 74 -15.80 2.63 -3.59
C PHE A 74 -14.97 2.97 -2.34
N MET A 75 -14.91 4.24 -1.92
CA MET A 75 -14.25 4.62 -0.67
C MET A 75 -14.88 3.94 0.55
N VAL A 76 -16.22 3.90 0.62
CA VAL A 76 -16.92 3.22 1.72
C VAL A 76 -16.64 1.73 1.71
N VAL A 77 -16.67 1.10 0.52
CA VAL A 77 -16.35 -0.33 0.38
C VAL A 77 -14.92 -0.63 0.81
N GLY A 78 -13.94 0.16 0.35
CA GLY A 78 -12.53 0.04 0.74
C GLY A 78 -12.33 0.19 2.24
N PHE A 79 -12.89 1.25 2.83
CA PHE A 79 -12.85 1.48 4.27
C PHE A 79 -13.42 0.31 5.07
N LEU A 80 -14.60 -0.19 4.70
CA LEU A 80 -15.24 -1.32 5.40
C LEU A 80 -14.42 -2.59 5.24
N LEU A 81 -13.91 -2.87 4.04
CA LEU A 81 -13.08 -4.06 3.78
C LEU A 81 -11.80 -4.03 4.63
N ASN A 82 -11.10 -2.89 4.63
CA ASN A 82 -9.89 -2.67 5.41
C ASN A 82 -10.13 -2.79 6.92
N PHE A 83 -11.23 -2.21 7.39
CA PHE A 83 -11.66 -2.34 8.78
C PHE A 83 -11.96 -3.80 9.15
N CYS A 84 -12.65 -4.53 8.28
CA CYS A 84 -12.89 -5.97 8.46
C CYS A 84 -11.58 -6.78 8.48
N ILE A 85 -10.65 -6.52 7.55
CA ILE A 85 -9.34 -7.18 7.49
C ILE A 85 -8.56 -6.89 8.78
N GLY A 86 -8.52 -5.64 9.23
CA GLY A 86 -7.85 -5.26 10.48
C GLY A 86 -8.44 -5.97 11.69
N ILE A 87 -9.78 -6.05 11.81
CA ILE A 87 -10.43 -6.81 12.89
C ILE A 87 -10.07 -8.29 12.81
N LEU A 88 -10.18 -8.91 11.64
CA LEU A 88 -9.87 -10.33 11.44
C LEU A 88 -8.41 -10.62 11.76
N ALA A 89 -7.47 -9.74 11.36
CA ALA A 89 -6.06 -9.85 11.69
C ALA A 89 -5.85 -9.75 13.22
N TYR A 90 -6.51 -8.81 13.89
CA TYR A 90 -6.41 -8.67 15.35
C TYR A 90 -6.95 -9.91 16.08
N LEU A 91 -8.11 -10.43 15.67
CA LEU A 91 -8.71 -11.63 16.24
C LEU A 91 -7.84 -12.87 15.96
N GLY A 92 -7.34 -13.01 14.74
CA GLY A 92 -6.40 -14.07 14.35
C GLY A 92 -5.14 -14.03 15.20
N LEU A 93 -4.49 -12.87 15.33
CA LEU A 93 -3.34 -12.69 16.21
C LEU A 93 -3.67 -12.95 17.68
N SER A 94 -4.90 -12.65 18.10
CA SER A 94 -5.36 -12.89 19.46
C SER A 94 -5.42 -14.37 19.81
N VAL A 95 -5.76 -15.22 18.84
CA VAL A 95 -5.84 -16.69 18.99
C VAL A 95 -4.48 -17.36 18.72
N LEU A 96 -3.76 -16.91 17.70
CA LEU A 96 -2.57 -17.59 17.19
C LEU A 96 -1.27 -17.19 17.90
N THR A 97 -1.24 -16.07 18.63
CA THR A 97 0.00 -15.54 19.22
C THR A 97 -0.16 -15.05 20.66
N THR A 98 0.94 -15.05 21.41
CA THR A 98 1.04 -14.54 22.78
C THR A 98 1.44 -13.06 22.85
N MET A 99 1.36 -12.33 21.73
CA MET A 99 1.72 -10.91 21.66
C MET A 99 0.89 -10.05 22.63
N ARG A 100 1.47 -8.91 23.06
CA ARG A 100 0.74 -7.92 23.87
C ARG A 100 -0.40 -7.33 23.04
N ARG A 101 -1.47 -6.87 23.72
CA ARG A 101 -2.63 -6.28 23.03
C ARG A 101 -2.26 -5.12 22.09
N ILE A 102 -1.34 -4.26 22.53
CA ILE A 102 -0.87 -3.12 21.72
C ILE A 102 -0.15 -3.62 20.47
N ASP A 103 0.76 -4.60 20.59
CA ASP A 103 1.50 -5.13 19.43
C ASP A 103 0.54 -5.79 18.42
N LYS A 104 -0.47 -6.54 18.90
CA LYS A 104 -1.50 -7.14 18.06
C LYS A 104 -2.27 -6.07 17.28
N ALA A 105 -2.68 -4.99 17.94
CA ALA A 105 -3.39 -3.88 17.32
C ALA A 105 -2.52 -3.16 16.28
N THR A 106 -1.24 -2.92 16.60
CA THR A 106 -0.28 -2.31 15.68
C THR A 106 -0.10 -3.15 14.42
N VAL A 107 0.18 -4.46 14.57
CA VAL A 107 0.36 -5.36 13.42
C VAL A 107 -0.92 -5.49 12.60
N ALA A 108 -2.07 -5.66 13.26
CA ALA A 108 -3.37 -5.71 12.59
C ALA A 108 -3.68 -4.42 11.81
N GLY A 109 -3.34 -3.25 12.37
CA GLY A 109 -3.48 -1.97 11.69
C GLY A 109 -2.60 -1.86 10.44
N TYR A 110 -1.37 -2.37 10.47
CA TYR A 110 -0.52 -2.42 9.28
C TYR A 110 -1.08 -3.35 8.19
N TYR A 111 -1.64 -4.50 8.55
CA TYR A 111 -2.25 -5.42 7.59
C TYR A 111 -3.64 -4.98 7.09
N GLY A 112 -4.35 -4.16 7.86
CA GLY A 112 -5.61 -3.54 7.45
C GLY A 112 -5.44 -2.24 6.65
N SER A 113 -4.21 -1.78 6.42
CA SER A 113 -3.91 -0.60 5.60
C SER A 113 -3.63 -1.01 4.15
N ASP A 114 -3.99 -0.13 3.20
CA ASP A 114 -3.64 -0.33 1.80
C ASP A 114 -2.16 -0.09 1.52
N SER A 115 -1.61 -0.87 0.59
CA SER A 115 -0.21 -0.77 0.16
C SER A 115 -0.10 0.08 -1.10
N ALA A 116 0.47 1.28 -0.96
CA ALA A 116 0.78 2.16 -2.09
C ALA A 116 1.67 1.46 -3.15
N GLY A 117 2.57 0.57 -2.73
CA GLY A 117 3.42 -0.20 -3.64
C GLY A 117 2.64 -1.21 -4.48
N THR A 118 1.66 -1.90 -3.88
CA THR A 118 0.76 -2.82 -4.59
C THR A 118 -0.09 -2.04 -5.59
N PHE A 119 -0.62 -0.88 -5.18
CA PHE A 119 -1.41 -0.02 -6.03
C PHE A 119 -0.64 0.47 -7.27
N VAL A 120 0.55 1.06 -7.08
CA VAL A 120 1.41 1.52 -8.20
C VAL A 120 1.78 0.37 -9.14
N THR A 121 2.02 -0.82 -8.60
CA THR A 121 2.28 -2.01 -9.42
C THR A 121 1.05 -2.39 -10.26
N CYS A 122 -0.14 -2.37 -9.67
CA CYS A 122 -1.40 -2.61 -10.38
C CYS A 122 -1.59 -1.59 -11.50
N LEU A 123 -1.38 -0.29 -11.23
CA LEU A 123 -1.45 0.76 -12.26
C LEU A 123 -0.46 0.50 -13.41
N GLY A 124 0.77 0.10 -13.11
CA GLY A 124 1.76 -0.25 -14.13
C GLY A 124 1.31 -1.42 -15.01
N VAL A 125 0.66 -2.43 -14.43
CA VAL A 125 0.08 -3.56 -15.18
C VAL A 125 -1.09 -3.11 -16.05
N LEU A 126 -2.03 -2.34 -15.50
CA LEU A 126 -3.18 -1.80 -16.24
C LEU A 126 -2.74 -0.91 -17.41
N ALA A 127 -1.74 -0.05 -17.18
CA ALA A 127 -1.15 0.78 -18.23
C ALA A 127 -0.53 -0.06 -19.35
N THR A 128 0.21 -1.11 -19.00
CA THR A 128 0.80 -2.05 -19.99
C THR A 128 -0.29 -2.79 -20.78
N ALA A 129 -1.38 -3.17 -20.11
CA ALA A 129 -2.54 -3.81 -20.73
C ALA A 129 -3.48 -2.84 -21.47
N ARG A 130 -3.20 -1.53 -21.42
CA ARG A 130 -4.07 -0.45 -21.94
C ARG A 130 -5.49 -0.48 -21.38
N ILE A 131 -5.63 -0.90 -20.13
CA ILE A 131 -6.91 -0.88 -19.40
C ILE A 131 -7.02 0.46 -18.69
N THR A 132 -8.07 1.20 -19.00
CA THR A 132 -8.39 2.47 -18.34
C THR A 132 -8.85 2.22 -16.91
N TYR A 133 -8.42 3.08 -15.98
CA TYR A 133 -8.82 3.06 -14.58
C TYR A 133 -9.19 4.47 -14.12
N ALA A 134 -9.95 4.55 -13.03
CA ALA A 134 -10.37 5.81 -12.45
C ALA A 134 -9.18 6.54 -11.81
N ALA A 135 -8.95 7.80 -12.19
CA ALA A 135 -7.81 8.58 -11.73
C ALA A 135 -7.83 8.90 -10.23
N TYR A 136 -9.00 8.84 -9.59
CA TYR A 136 -9.16 9.04 -8.14
C TYR A 136 -8.83 7.79 -7.30
N MET A 137 -8.52 6.64 -7.90
CA MET A 137 -8.13 5.43 -7.16
C MET A 137 -6.91 5.57 -6.21
N PRO A 138 -5.89 6.41 -6.44
CA PRO A 138 -4.75 6.54 -5.53
C PRO A 138 -5.09 7.11 -4.14
N VAL A 139 -6.29 7.66 -3.96
CA VAL A 139 -6.76 8.26 -2.70
C VAL A 139 -8.02 7.66 -2.14
N MET A 140 -8.47 6.56 -2.73
CA MET A 140 -9.46 5.68 -2.13
C MET A 140 -8.78 4.52 -1.44
#